data_AF-A0A0D7ACA9-F1
#
_entry.id   AF-A0A0D7ACA9-F1
#
_cell.length_a   1.000
_cell.length_b   1.000
_cell.length_c   1.000
_cell.angle_alpha   90.00
_cell.angle_beta   90.00
_cell.angle_gamma   90.00
#
_symmetry.space_group_name_H-M   'P 1'
#
loop_
_entity.id
_entity.type
_entity.pdbx_description
1 polymer ?
#
loop_
_entity_poly.entity_id
_entity_poly.type
_entity_poly.pdbx_seq_one_letter_code
_entity_poly.pdbx_strand_id
1 'polypeptide(L)'
;MLPAASSLPHAPDAYLNVNFPTFQLYTATISRSLQDDNDPNSPVLFKQNMHLIQQHVAQIQALARTTLASIQNAYHAGNSSAQAEANLSTLKETLHSLREMLLQSGVGGLPMLYGALDGSGPIIPTEDQLIEETGRNIEVLYQRLKRNQESAAVVADIISSS
;
A
#
# COMPACT_ATOMS: atom_id res chain seq x y z
N MET A 1 25.98 42.32 43.28
CA MET A 1 27.05 41.77 42.42
C MET A 1 26.65 40.33 42.06
N LEU A 2 26.36 40.04 40.79
CA LEU A 2 26.50 38.69 40.19
C LEU A 2 28.00 38.46 39.88
N PRO A 3 28.54 37.21 39.73
CA PRO A 3 28.03 36.03 39.00
C PRO A 3 28.20 34.71 39.84
N ALA A 4 28.07 33.45 39.42
CA ALA A 4 28.15 32.75 38.14
C ALA A 4 27.38 31.41 38.18
N ALA A 5 26.99 30.94 37.00
CA ALA A 5 26.34 29.67 36.72
C ALA A 5 27.16 28.45 37.18
N SER A 6 26.49 27.48 37.79
CA SER A 6 26.99 26.11 37.95
C SER A 6 26.21 25.20 37.01
N SER A 7 26.81 24.97 35.85
CA SER A 7 26.43 23.96 34.88
C SER A 7 26.59 22.56 35.47
N LEU A 8 25.50 21.80 35.62
CA LEU A 8 25.60 20.36 35.81
C LEU A 8 26.11 19.69 34.53
N PRO A 9 27.00 18.68 34.63
CA PRO A 9 27.48 17.94 33.49
C PRO A 9 26.35 17.08 32.90
N HIS A 10 26.02 17.41 31.66
CA HIS A 10 25.19 16.64 30.74
C HIS A 10 25.85 15.27 30.51
N ALA A 11 25.21 14.19 30.99
CA ALA A 11 25.59 12.85 30.60
C ALA A 11 25.18 12.64 29.13
N PRO A 12 26.10 12.22 28.25
CA PRO A 12 25.81 12.11 26.82
C PRO A 12 24.84 10.96 26.55
N ASP A 13 23.76 11.33 25.87
CA ASP A 13 22.91 10.55 24.99
C ASP A 13 23.29 9.07 24.81
N ALA A 14 22.55 8.19 25.47
CA ALA A 14 22.36 6.84 25.00
C ALA A 14 21.37 6.88 23.83
N TYR A 15 21.84 7.31 22.66
CA TYR A 15 21.11 7.10 21.41
C TYR A 15 20.93 5.58 21.23
N LEU A 16 19.70 5.09 21.41
CA LEU A 16 19.28 3.88 20.72
C LEU A 16 19.22 4.24 19.24
N ASN A 17 20.39 4.21 18.62
CA ASN A 17 20.59 4.25 17.18
C ASN A 17 19.98 2.97 16.62
N VAL A 18 18.66 3.01 16.40
CA VAL A 18 18.02 2.07 15.51
C VAL A 18 18.41 2.54 14.12
N ASN A 19 19.59 2.08 13.68
CA ASN A 19 20.10 2.25 12.34
C ASN A 19 19.12 1.54 11.39
N PHE A 20 18.09 2.27 10.96
CA PHE A 20 17.28 1.84 9.85
C PHE A 20 18.15 1.97 8.60
N PRO A 21 18.41 0.87 7.88
CA PRO A 21 19.05 1.00 6.58
C PRO A 21 18.18 1.88 5.71
N THR A 22 18.68 3.06 5.35
CA THR A 22 18.19 3.85 4.23
C THR A 22 18.38 3.00 2.98
N PHE A 23 17.38 2.18 2.67
CA PHE A 23 17.39 1.45 1.42
C PHE A 23 17.03 2.46 0.32
N GLN A 24 18.06 2.77 -0.46
CA GLN A 24 17.97 3.40 -1.77
C GLN A 24 16.70 2.93 -2.49
N LEU A 25 15.91 3.89 -2.94
CA LEU A 25 14.86 3.70 -3.92
C LEU A 25 15.47 3.02 -5.14
N TYR A 26 15.43 1.69 -5.17
CA TYR A 26 15.73 0.97 -6.39
C TYR A 26 14.55 1.21 -7.32
N THR A 27 14.67 2.24 -8.15
CA THR A 27 14.18 2.17 -9.52
C THR A 27 14.97 1.04 -10.19
N ALA A 28 14.64 -0.21 -9.86
CA ALA A 28 15.25 -1.36 -10.48
C ALA A 28 14.84 -1.33 -11.94
N THR A 29 15.74 -0.83 -12.78
CA THR A 29 15.67 -0.99 -14.22
C THR A 29 15.57 -2.48 -14.50
N ILE A 30 14.39 -2.85 -15.01
CA ILE A 30 14.03 -4.13 -15.58
C ILE A 30 15.09 -4.49 -16.62
N SER A 31 16.08 -5.28 -16.26
CA SER A 31 17.03 -5.83 -17.22
C SER A 31 17.77 -7.03 -16.66
N ARG A 32 17.46 -8.18 -17.29
CA ARG A 32 18.22 -9.45 -17.39
C ARG A 32 17.81 -10.57 -16.44
N SER A 33 16.96 -11.46 -16.97
CA SER A 33 17.34 -12.87 -17.11
C SER A 33 16.52 -13.60 -18.19
N LEU A 34 17.01 -13.48 -19.43
CA LEU A 34 16.98 -14.48 -20.51
C LEU A 34 15.60 -15.01 -20.99
N GLN A 35 15.21 -14.46 -22.14
CA GLN A 35 14.55 -15.16 -23.27
C GLN A 35 13.11 -15.67 -23.07
N ASP A 36 12.23 -14.77 -22.64
CA ASP A 36 10.87 -14.55 -23.20
C ASP A 36 10.38 -13.12 -22.84
N ASP A 37 11.36 -12.20 -22.74
CA ASP A 37 11.54 -11.35 -21.55
C ASP A 37 11.14 -9.88 -21.76
N ASN A 38 10.29 -9.61 -22.76
CA ASN A 38 9.84 -8.25 -23.11
C ASN A 38 8.31 -8.12 -23.17
N ASP A 39 7.56 -9.17 -22.84
CA ASP A 39 6.12 -9.00 -22.65
C ASP A 39 5.88 -8.41 -21.25
N PRO A 40 5.43 -7.15 -21.14
CA PRO A 40 5.07 -6.55 -19.85
C PRO A 40 3.92 -7.31 -19.15
N ASN A 41 3.23 -8.22 -19.84
CA ASN A 41 2.19 -9.08 -19.30
C ASN A 41 2.65 -10.53 -19.09
N SER A 42 3.95 -10.82 -19.11
CA SER A 42 4.42 -12.20 -18.94
C SER A 42 4.06 -12.75 -17.54
N PRO A 43 3.64 -14.03 -17.44
CA PRO A 43 3.29 -14.63 -16.16
C PRO A 43 4.49 -14.76 -15.21
N VAL A 44 5.71 -14.77 -15.75
CA VAL A 44 6.95 -14.79 -14.96
C VAL A 44 7.16 -13.43 -14.27
N LEU A 45 7.02 -12.33 -15.01
CA LEU A 45 7.11 -10.98 -14.46
C LEU A 45 5.99 -10.71 -13.44
N PHE A 46 4.78 -11.21 -13.71
CA PHE A 46 3.67 -11.15 -12.76
C PHE A 46 3.98 -11.85 -11.43
N LYS A 47 4.54 -13.07 -11.46
CA LYS A 47 4.96 -13.79 -10.24
C LYS A 47 6.00 -13.02 -9.46
N GLN A 48 6.96 -12.42 -10.16
CA GLN A 48 7.99 -11.60 -9.52
C GLN A 48 7.40 -10.36 -8.86
N ASN A 49 6.52 -9.63 -9.56
CA ASN A 49 5.80 -8.48 -9.02
C ASN A 49 4.98 -8.86 -7.77
N MET A 50 4.29 -10.00 -7.80
CA MET A 50 3.55 -10.52 -6.66
C MET A 50 4.46 -10.75 -5.45
N HIS A 51 5.64 -11.34 -5.65
CA HIS A 51 6.59 -11.57 -4.57
C HIS A 51 7.11 -10.25 -3.96
N LEU A 52 7.45 -9.27 -4.80
CA LEU A 52 7.90 -7.94 -4.36
C LEU A 52 6.83 -7.20 -3.56
N ILE A 53 5.58 -7.28 -4.03
CA ILE A 53 4.42 -6.70 -3.34
C ILE A 53 4.19 -7.36 -1.99
N GLN A 54 4.29 -8.69 -1.90
CA GLN A 54 4.17 -9.40 -0.63
C GLN A 54 5.23 -8.96 0.38
N GLN A 55 6.47 -8.77 -0.07
CA GLN A 55 7.55 -8.23 0.78
C GLN A 55 7.22 -6.81 1.27
N HIS A 56 6.74 -5.93 0.38
CA HIS A 56 6.32 -4.57 0.75
C HIS A 56 5.16 -4.57 1.75
N VAL A 57 4.19 -5.46 1.58
CA VAL A 57 3.06 -5.59 2.53
C VAL A 57 3.56 -6.01 3.90
N ALA A 58 4.45 -7.00 3.99
CA ALA A 58 5.04 -7.42 5.26
C ALA A 58 5.80 -6.28 5.96
N GLN A 59 6.54 -5.48 5.18
CA GLN A 59 7.23 -4.29 5.68
C GLN A 59 6.25 -3.24 6.21
N ILE A 60 5.18 -2.94 5.47
CA ILE A 60 4.14 -2.00 5.91
C ILE A 60 3.47 -2.48 7.20
N GLN A 61 3.22 -3.77 7.35
CA GLN A 61 2.67 -4.33 8.59
C GLN A 61 3.62 -4.10 9.78
N ALA A 62 4.92 -4.34 9.59
CA ALA A 62 5.93 -4.09 10.63
C ALA A 62 6.04 -2.58 10.97
N LEU A 63 6.00 -1.72 9.96
CA LEU A 63 6.01 -0.27 10.14
C LEU A 63 4.76 0.20 10.87
N ALA A 64 3.57 -0.28 10.49
CA ALA A 64 2.31 0.05 11.16
C ALA A 64 2.30 -0.33 12.64
N ARG A 65 2.83 -1.51 12.99
CA ARG A 65 2.99 -1.93 14.40
C ARG A 65 3.93 -1.01 15.16
N THR A 66 5.05 -0.64 14.55
CA THR A 66 6.02 0.31 15.13
C THR A 66 5.41 1.69 15.30
N THR A 67 4.68 2.18 14.29
CA THR A 67 3.98 3.47 14.36
C THR A 67 2.95 3.46 15.48
N LEU A 68 2.13 2.41 15.59
CA LEU A 68 1.17 2.26 16.69
C LEU A 68 1.86 2.29 18.05
N ALA A 69 2.95 1.53 18.23
CA ALA A 69 3.73 1.54 19.46
C ALA A 69 4.33 2.92 19.74
N SER A 70 4.81 3.64 18.71
CA SER A 70 5.36 4.99 18.87
C SER A 70 4.29 6.01 19.25
N ILE A 71 3.07 5.92 18.70
CA ILE A 71 1.93 6.78 19.06
C ILE A 71 1.50 6.53 20.50
N GLN A 72 1.39 5.26 20.90
CA GLN A 72 1.03 4.89 22.28
C GLN A 72 2.06 5.38 23.30
N ASN A 73 3.35 5.38 22.91
CA ASN A 73 4.45 5.77 23.78
C ASN A 73 4.88 7.23 23.64
N ALA A 74 4.34 8.00 22.69
CA ALA A 74 4.76 9.36 22.34
C ALA A 74 4.68 10.38 23.50
N TYR A 75 3.84 10.10 24.50
CA TYR A 75 3.62 10.97 25.66
C TYR A 75 4.28 10.44 26.96
N HIS A 76 5.09 9.38 26.87
CA HIS A 76 5.86 8.87 28.00
C HIS A 76 7.22 9.55 28.09
N ALA A 77 7.70 9.81 29.31
CA ALA A 77 9.01 10.41 29.54
C ALA A 77 10.12 9.52 28.94
N GLY A 78 10.90 10.09 28.01
CA GLY A 78 11.96 9.39 27.28
C GLY A 78 11.63 9.03 25.82
N ASN A 79 10.37 9.19 25.39
CA ASN A 79 9.98 9.04 23.98
C ASN A 79 9.59 10.39 23.38
N SER A 80 9.89 10.60 22.10
CA SER A 80 9.60 11.87 21.41
C SER A 80 8.38 11.75 20.51
N SER A 81 7.41 12.66 20.68
CA SER A 81 6.29 12.83 19.74
C SER A 81 6.76 13.07 18.29
N ALA A 82 7.94 13.66 18.09
CA ALA A 82 8.51 13.86 16.77
C ALA A 82 8.84 12.53 16.05
N GLN A 83 9.20 11.49 16.81
CA GLN A 83 9.45 10.16 16.26
C GLN A 83 8.16 9.49 15.79
N ALA A 84 7.07 9.66 16.55
CA ALA A 84 5.76 9.14 16.14
C ALA A 84 5.26 9.81 14.85
N GLU A 85 5.47 11.13 14.72
CA GLU A 85 5.13 11.87 13.51
C GLU A 85 5.97 11.45 12.29
N ALA A 86 7.28 11.24 12.48
CA ALA A 86 8.15 10.73 11.44
C ALA A 86 7.72 9.33 10.96
N ASN A 87 7.48 8.40 11.89
CA ASN A 87 7.01 7.04 11.58
C ASN A 87 5.65 7.05 10.84
N LEU A 88 4.77 7.99 11.20
CA LEU A 88 3.48 8.16 10.54
C LEU A 88 3.64 8.70 9.11
N SER A 89 4.54 9.66 8.89
CA SER A 89 4.85 10.17 7.55
C SER A 89 5.40 9.06 6.65
N THR A 90 6.38 8.29 7.14
CA THR A 90 6.96 7.16 6.40
C THR A 90 5.91 6.09 6.10
N LEU A 91 4.98 5.82 7.02
CA LEU A 91 3.90 4.87 6.77
C LEU A 91 2.97 5.33 5.65
N LYS A 92 2.66 6.63 5.58
CA LYS A 92 1.82 7.18 4.51
C LYS A 92 2.51 7.10 3.15
N GLU A 93 3.79 7.45 3.09
CA GLU A 93 4.59 7.38 1.86
C GLU A 93 4.70 5.94 1.34
N THR A 94 5.01 5.00 2.23
CA THR A 94 5.12 3.57 1.87
C THR A 94 3.79 2.97 1.41
N LEU A 95 2.67 3.35 2.03
CA LEU A 95 1.33 2.96 1.55
C LEU A 95 1.00 3.54 0.17
N HIS A 96 1.37 4.79 -0.09
CA HIS A 96 1.17 5.40 -1.40
C HIS A 96 2.02 4.68 -2.47
N SER A 97 3.28 4.39 -2.18
CA SER A 97 4.15 3.64 -3.07
C SER A 97 3.62 2.23 -3.37
N LEU A 98 3.12 1.51 -2.36
CA LEU A 98 2.49 0.19 -2.55
C LEU A 98 1.29 0.27 -3.50
N ARG A 99 0.45 1.30 -3.35
CA ARG A 99 -0.70 1.51 -4.24
C ARG A 99 -0.27 1.68 -5.69
N GLU A 100 0.72 2.51 -5.95
CA GLU A 100 1.22 2.72 -7.31
C GLU A 100 1.83 1.43 -7.88
N MET A 101 2.56 0.66 -7.07
CA MET A 101 3.10 -0.64 -7.48
C MET A 101 1.99 -1.65 -7.81
N LEU A 102 0.92 -1.70 -7.02
CA LEU A 102 -0.24 -2.56 -7.26
C LEU A 102 -0.96 -2.20 -8.57
N LEU A 103 -1.09 -0.90 -8.87
CA LEU A 103 -1.72 -0.42 -10.10
C LEU A 103 -0.85 -0.71 -11.33
N GLN A 104 0.46 -0.46 -11.25
CA GLN A 104 1.37 -0.64 -12.38
C GLN A 104 1.66 -2.10 -12.70
N SER A 105 1.68 -2.97 -11.69
CA SER A 105 2.01 -4.39 -11.86
C SER A 105 0.84 -5.29 -12.28
N GLY A 106 -0.39 -4.76 -12.28
CA GLY A 106 -1.62 -5.54 -12.52
C GLY A 106 -2.03 -6.45 -11.36
N VAL A 107 -1.19 -6.62 -10.33
CA VAL A 107 -1.49 -7.42 -9.13
C VAL A 107 -2.65 -6.82 -8.33
N GLY A 108 -2.85 -5.50 -8.39
CA GLY A 108 -3.96 -4.80 -7.74
C GLY A 108 -5.35 -5.15 -8.32
N GLY A 109 -5.42 -5.83 -9.46
CA GLY A 109 -6.66 -6.32 -10.05
C GLY A 109 -7.07 -7.72 -9.58
N LEU A 110 -6.26 -8.37 -8.73
CA LEU A 110 -6.59 -9.70 -8.22
C LEU A 110 -7.75 -9.62 -7.22
N PRO A 111 -8.69 -10.58 -7.26
CA PRO A 111 -9.75 -10.67 -6.26
C PRO A 111 -9.10 -10.85 -4.88
N MET A 112 -9.37 -9.89 -3.98
CA MET A 112 -8.91 -9.98 -2.61
C MET A 112 -9.72 -11.05 -1.90
N LEU A 113 -9.11 -12.21 -1.68
CA LEU A 113 -9.66 -13.22 -0.79
C LEU A 113 -9.57 -12.68 0.63
N TYR A 114 -10.69 -12.19 1.16
CA TYR A 114 -10.79 -11.78 2.56
C TYR A 114 -10.61 -13.04 3.43
N GLY A 115 -9.38 -13.28 3.87
CA GLY A 115 -9.12 -14.19 4.97
C GLY A 115 -9.75 -13.61 6.23
N ALA A 116 -10.55 -14.43 6.92
CA ALA A 116 -11.17 -14.04 8.17
C ALA A 116 -10.08 -13.53 9.13
N LEU A 117 -10.34 -12.38 9.79
CA LEU A 117 -9.42 -11.66 10.70
C LEU A 117 -8.94 -12.50 11.90
N ASP A 118 -9.46 -13.71 12.02
CA ASP A 118 -9.38 -14.70 13.08
C ASP A 118 -8.41 -15.85 12.77
N GLY A 119 -7.62 -15.75 11.70
CA GLY A 119 -6.52 -16.68 11.44
C GLY A 119 -6.96 -18.04 10.88
N SER A 120 -8.24 -18.21 10.53
CA SER A 120 -8.61 -19.22 9.54
C SER A 120 -7.98 -18.79 8.22
N GLY A 121 -7.22 -19.66 7.57
CA GLY A 121 -6.56 -19.36 6.29
C GLY A 121 -7.51 -18.79 5.22
N PRO A 122 -6.99 -18.33 4.08
CA PRO A 122 -7.82 -17.74 3.03
C PRO A 122 -8.99 -18.67 2.71
N ILE A 123 -10.22 -18.17 2.87
CA ILE A 123 -11.40 -18.88 2.39
C ILE A 123 -11.29 -18.80 0.87
N ILE A 124 -10.78 -19.87 0.26
CA ILE A 124 -10.67 -19.97 -1.19
C ILE A 124 -12.09 -20.28 -1.68
N PRO A 125 -12.77 -19.32 -2.34
CA PRO A 125 -14.09 -19.56 -2.89
C PRO A 125 -14.00 -20.69 -3.91
N THR A 126 -15.04 -21.53 -3.93
CA THR A 126 -15.12 -22.62 -4.91
C THR A 126 -15.25 -22.02 -6.32
N GLU A 127 -14.81 -22.74 -7.35
CA GLU A 127 -14.87 -22.29 -8.74
C GLU A 127 -16.29 -21.83 -9.15
N ASP A 128 -17.32 -22.55 -8.72
CA ASP A 128 -18.72 -22.17 -8.94
C ASP A 128 -19.07 -20.79 -8.34
N GLN A 129 -18.54 -20.48 -7.16
CA GLN A 129 -18.78 -19.19 -6.49
C GLN A 129 -18.08 -18.05 -7.23
N LEU A 130 -16.87 -18.30 -7.75
CA LEU A 130 -16.13 -17.33 -8.56
C LEU A 130 -16.85 -17.03 -9.88
N ILE A 131 -17.38 -18.06 -10.53
CA ILE A 131 -18.16 -17.91 -11.78
C ILE A 131 -19.42 -17.08 -11.52
N GLU A 132 -20.14 -17.37 -10.43
CA GLU A 132 -21.37 -16.65 -10.08
C GLU A 132 -21.11 -15.17 -9.73
N GLU A 133 -20.05 -14.89 -8.96
CA GLU A 133 -19.65 -13.52 -8.61
C GLU A 133 -19.20 -12.74 -9.85
N THR A 134 -18.45 -13.39 -10.74
CA THR A 134 -18.01 -12.80 -12.01
C THR A 134 -19.20 -12.48 -12.90
N GLY A 135 -20.17 -13.40 -13.02
CA GLY A 135 -21.41 -13.18 -13.78
C GLY A 135 -22.21 -11.98 -13.27
N ARG A 136 -22.38 -11.87 -11.95
CA ARG A 136 -23.05 -10.73 -11.32
C ARG A 136 -22.32 -9.40 -11.57
N ASN A 137 -20.99 -9.38 -11.47
CA ASN A 137 -20.21 -8.18 -11.73
C ASN A 137 -20.30 -7.73 -13.20
N ILE A 138 -20.26 -8.66 -14.15
CA ILE A 138 -20.45 -8.35 -15.57
C ILE A 138 -21.82 -7.74 -15.82
N GLU A 139 -22.87 -8.31 -15.22
CA GLU A 139 -24.24 -7.79 -15.38
C GLU A 139 -24.39 -6.37 -14.80
N VAL A 140 -23.84 -6.12 -13.61
CA VAL A 140 -23.85 -4.78 -13.00
C VAL A 140 -23.10 -3.77 -13.86
N LEU A 141 -21.94 -4.13 -14.40
CA LEU A 141 -21.16 -3.28 -15.30
C LEU A 141 -21.92 -2.99 -16.59
N TYR A 142 -22.56 -4.00 -17.18
CA TYR A 142 -23.36 -3.84 -18.38
C TYR A 142 -24.54 -2.90 -18.15
N GLN A 143 -25.27 -3.06 -17.04
CA GLN A 143 -26.40 -2.19 -16.70
C GLN A 143 -25.96 -0.73 -16.45
N ARG A 144 -24.81 -0.53 -15.80
CA ARG A 144 -24.24 0.82 -15.63
C ARG A 144 -23.86 1.44 -16.96
N LEU A 145 -23.22 0.69 -17.85
CA LEU A 145 -22.86 1.17 -19.18
C LEU A 145 -24.09 1.54 -19.99
N LYS A 146 -25.10 0.66 -19.99
CA LYS A 146 -26.39 0.89 -20.67
C LYS A 146 -27.08 2.15 -20.17
N ARG A 147 -27.19 2.33 -18.86
CA ARG A 147 -27.78 3.53 -18.26
C ARG A 147 -27.02 4.81 -18.65
N ASN A 148 -25.69 4.75 -18.71
CA ASN A 148 -24.88 5.89 -19.16
C ASN A 148 -25.14 6.22 -20.64
N GLN A 149 -25.24 5.21 -21.50
CA GLN A 149 -25.57 5.41 -22.91
C GLN A 149 -26.98 5.99 -23.11
N GLU A 150 -27.98 5.47 -22.38
CA GLU A 150 -29.35 6.00 -22.41
C GLU A 150 -29.41 7.45 -21.92
N SER A 151 -28.68 7.78 -20.85
CA SER A 151 -28.61 9.15 -20.32
C SER A 151 -27.93 10.11 -21.31
N ALA A 152 -26.86 9.66 -21.97
CA ALA A 152 -26.17 10.45 -23.00
C ALA A 152 -27.04 10.65 -24.25
N ALA A 153 -27.80 9.63 -24.66
CA ALA A 153 -28.72 9.72 -25.79
C ALA A 153 -29.87 10.70 -25.54
N VAL A 154 -30.45 10.71 -24.32
CA VAL A 154 -31.49 11.67 -23.93
C VAL A 154 -30.96 13.10 -23.96
N VAL A 155 -29.74 13.34 -23.47
CA VAL A 155 -29.11 14.68 -23.51
C VAL A 155 -28.83 15.10 -24.96
N ALA A 156 -28.38 14.20 -25.81
CA ALA A 156 -28.17 14.48 -27.23
C ALA A 156 -29.48 14.82 -27.96
N ASP A 157 -30.58 14.14 -27.63
CA ASP A 157 -31.91 14.43 -28.19
C ASP A 157 -32.42 15.82 -27.75
N ILE A 158 -32.19 16.22 -26.49
CA ILE A 158 -32.51 17.57 -25.99
C ILE A 158 -31.69 18.64 -26.73
N ILE A 159 -30.40 18.39 -26.98
CA ILE A 159 -29.50 19.33 -27.69
C ILE A 159 -29.82 19.38 -29.20
N SER A 160 -30.31 18.29 -29.79
CA SER A 160 -30.67 18.23 -31.21
C SER A 160 -32.08 18.74 -31.53
N SER A 161 -32.94 18.87 -30.51
CA SER A 161 -34.31 19.38 -30.64
C SER A 161 -34.48 20.84 -30.19
N SER A 162 -33.36 21.52 -29.86
CA SER A 162 -33.29 22.97 -29.62
C SER A 162 -32.57 23.71 -30.76
#